data_AF-A0A538K4G3-F1
#
_entry.id   AF-A0A538K4G3-F1
#
_cell.length_a   1.000
_cell.length_b   1.000
_cell.length_c   1.000
_cell.angle_alpha   90.00
_cell.angle_beta   90.00
_cell.angle_gamma   90.00
#
_symmetry.space_group_name_H-M   'P 1'
#
loop_
_entity.id
_entity.type
_entity.pdbx_description
1 polymer ?
#
loop_
_entity_poly.entity_id
_entity_poly.type
_entity_poly.pdbx_seq_one_letter_code
_entity_poly.pdbx_strand_id
1 'polypeptide(L)'
;DLLQAVEDELRRRRFGEVVRLEVGSTMDPVLRRRLVEWLGVDELQVYDVEGLLDLSDLWQIEGVEGHPDLHQPPWTPLTHPAFTAGAQDADGQPDVFEAMREDDVLVHFPYQSFATSVERFVKQAVDDPNVLAIKMTVYRTSDDSALVPSLIQAAEKGKQAVCLVELKARFDERLNIRWSRALEEVGAHVVYGIPGLKTHAKAILVVRREREGLRHYVMIGTGNLHAKTARLYEDFGLFTTDRELGQEVANLFNTLTGYGHPRRERKVLVAPDWMREPLLEQIDLTIAAHEEGEPSRIVMKMNSLVDRRCIEALYRASRAGVPIDLNVRGICCLKPGVPGVSDTIKVVSVVGRFLEHSRIYAFHRGSEHRYYIGSADLMPRNLDSRVELLAPIENPSLRAELDDTLERCLADDTFGWVLSSDGSWHRRQGRTRCVHSELMERTLEESATAAQ
;
A
#
# COMPACT_ATOMS: atom_id res chain seq x y z
N ASP A 1 -25.02 -0.36 17.56
CA ASP A 1 -24.51 0.23 16.30
C ASP A 1 -23.06 0.65 16.53
N LEU A 2 -22.13 0.21 15.65
CA LEU A 2 -20.70 0.54 15.74
C LEU A 2 -20.47 2.05 15.55
N LEU A 3 -21.28 2.70 14.71
CA LEU A 3 -21.22 4.14 14.46
C LEU A 3 -21.48 4.93 15.75
N GLN A 4 -22.55 4.57 16.46
CA GLN A 4 -22.94 5.21 17.71
C GLN A 4 -21.90 5.02 18.83
N ALA A 5 -21.30 3.82 18.92
CA ALA A 5 -20.21 3.55 19.86
C ALA A 5 -18.96 4.41 19.56
N VAL A 6 -18.61 4.62 18.28
CA VAL A 6 -17.50 5.49 17.88
C VAL A 6 -17.81 6.96 18.17
N GLU A 7 -19.05 7.42 17.95
CA GLU A 7 -19.49 8.78 18.29
C GLU A 7 -19.38 9.05 19.80
N ASP A 8 -19.76 8.09 20.64
CA ASP A 8 -19.66 8.20 22.10
C ASP A 8 -18.21 8.19 22.59
N GLU A 9 -17.34 7.37 21.98
CA GLU A 9 -15.90 7.33 22.26
C GLU A 9 -15.22 8.67 21.91
N LEU A 10 -15.55 9.26 20.75
CA LEU A 10 -15.06 10.57 20.32
C LEU A 10 -15.42 11.69 21.31
N ARG A 11 -16.59 11.60 21.96
CA ARG A 11 -17.00 12.56 23.00
C ARG A 11 -16.22 12.39 24.29
N ARG A 12 -15.85 11.15 24.67
CA ARG A 12 -15.02 10.85 25.86
C ARG A 12 -13.55 11.21 25.68
N ARG A 13 -13.06 11.26 24.43
CA ARG A 13 -11.66 11.49 24.06
C ARG A 13 -11.09 12.89 24.36
N ARG A 14 -11.89 13.83 24.88
CA ARG A 14 -11.42 15.19 25.22
C ARG A 14 -10.36 15.23 26.34
N PHE A 15 -10.10 14.12 27.03
CA PHE A 15 -9.05 14.00 28.04
C PHE A 15 -8.27 12.69 27.86
N GLY A 16 -7.52 12.56 26.75
CA GLY A 16 -6.58 11.46 26.60
C GLY A 16 -5.43 11.55 27.60
N GLU A 17 -4.94 10.41 28.07
CA GLU A 17 -3.74 10.33 28.93
C GLU A 17 -2.50 10.81 28.15
N VAL A 18 -1.74 11.75 28.73
CA VAL A 18 -0.52 12.27 28.12
C VAL A 18 0.57 11.21 28.25
N VAL A 19 1.09 10.73 27.11
CA VAL A 19 2.13 9.69 27.09
C VAL A 19 3.55 10.25 26.96
N ARG A 20 3.67 11.49 26.46
CA ARG A 20 4.93 12.19 26.25
C ARG A 20 4.70 13.69 26.30
N LEU A 21 5.53 14.40 27.05
CA LEU A 21 5.60 15.86 27.11
C LEU A 21 6.99 16.30 26.63
N GLU A 22 7.04 17.07 25.55
CA GLU A 22 8.26 17.73 25.10
C GLU A 22 8.26 19.18 25.58
N VAL A 23 9.35 19.60 26.22
CA VAL A 23 9.54 20.98 26.69
C VAL A 23 10.89 21.49 26.19
N GLY A 24 10.99 22.80 25.94
CA GLY A 24 12.29 23.38 25.61
C GLY A 24 13.25 23.21 26.78
N SER A 25 14.49 22.82 26.52
CA SER A 25 15.52 22.60 27.56
C SER A 25 15.85 23.86 28.37
N THR A 26 15.50 25.03 27.86
CA THR A 26 15.65 26.34 28.52
C THR A 26 14.41 26.79 29.31
N MET A 27 13.39 25.93 29.41
CA MET A 27 12.16 26.22 30.15
C MET A 27 12.45 26.48 31.63
N ASP A 28 11.80 27.50 32.20
CA ASP A 28 11.93 27.79 33.63
C ASP A 28 11.54 26.55 34.49
N PRO A 29 12.38 26.13 35.45
CA PRO A 29 12.12 24.93 36.23
C PRO A 29 10.85 24.99 37.09
N VAL A 30 10.39 26.18 37.50
CA VAL A 30 9.13 26.33 38.25
C VAL A 30 7.96 26.09 37.32
N LEU A 31 8.00 26.65 36.12
CA LEU A 31 6.98 26.43 35.09
C LEU A 31 6.93 24.97 34.65
N ARG A 32 8.09 24.32 34.43
CA ARG A 32 8.18 22.89 34.09
C ARG A 32 7.50 22.03 35.14
N ARG A 33 7.84 22.21 36.43
CA ARG A 33 7.19 21.45 37.53
C ARG A 33 5.68 21.65 37.57
N ARG A 34 5.21 22.90 37.39
CA ARG A 34 3.76 23.20 37.35
C ARG A 34 3.08 22.51 36.17
N LEU A 35 3.70 22.51 34.98
CA LEU A 35 3.15 21.83 33.81
C LEU A 35 3.06 20.32 34.02
N VAL A 36 4.11 19.70 34.56
CA VAL A 36 4.14 18.27 34.91
C VAL A 36 3.01 17.93 35.89
N GLU A 37 2.87 18.72 36.96
CA GLU A 37 1.81 18.56 37.96
C GLU A 37 0.40 18.74 37.37
N TRP A 38 0.18 19.81 36.59
CA TRP A 38 -1.14 20.10 36.00
C TRP A 38 -1.57 19.08 34.95
N LEU A 39 -0.63 18.55 34.19
CA LEU A 39 -0.88 17.52 33.19
C LEU A 39 -0.91 16.10 33.81
N GLY A 40 -0.50 15.96 35.07
CA GLY A 40 -0.45 14.68 35.76
C GLY A 40 0.48 13.66 35.11
N VAL A 41 1.59 14.12 34.53
CA VAL A 41 2.57 13.26 33.83
C VAL A 41 3.73 12.90 34.74
N ASP A 42 4.31 11.72 34.53
CA ASP A 42 5.56 11.31 35.19
C ASP A 42 6.77 12.00 34.54
N GLU A 43 7.80 12.28 35.33
CA GLU A 43 9.06 12.85 34.85
C GLU A 43 9.72 12.00 33.75
N LEU A 44 9.55 10.67 33.76
CA LEU A 44 10.01 9.76 32.69
C LEU A 44 9.31 10.00 31.34
N GLN A 45 8.18 10.69 31.34
CA GLN A 45 7.44 11.07 30.15
C GLN A 45 7.82 12.46 29.65
N VAL A 46 8.66 13.19 30.39
CA VAL A 46 9.09 14.55 30.07
C VAL A 46 10.44 14.51 29.37
N TYR A 47 10.50 15.14 28.19
CA TYR A 47 11.69 15.20 27.35
C TYR A 47 12.09 16.65 27.16
N ASP A 48 13.25 17.01 27.66
CA ASP A 48 13.87 18.31 27.42
C ASP A 48 14.48 18.31 26.01
N VAL A 49 13.95 19.18 25.15
CA VAL A 49 14.34 19.32 23.75
C VAL A 49 15.25 20.53 23.60
N GLU A 50 16.45 20.30 23.09
CA GLU A 50 17.35 21.37 22.67
C GLU A 50 16.95 21.85 21.27
N GLY A 51 16.38 23.07 21.19
CA GLY A 51 16.01 23.71 19.91
C GLY A 51 14.50 23.89 19.73
N LEU A 52 14.05 23.80 18.48
CA LEU A 52 12.64 23.96 18.12
C LEU A 52 11.83 22.76 18.60
N LEU A 53 10.71 23.05 19.27
CA LEU A 53 9.66 22.08 19.50
C LEU A 53 8.86 21.88 18.21
N ASP A 54 8.33 20.68 18.03
CA ASP A 54 7.52 20.29 16.86
C ASP A 54 8.10 20.73 15.50
N LEU A 55 9.09 19.96 15.02
CA LEU A 55 9.72 20.21 13.72
C LEU A 55 8.74 20.12 12.53
N SER A 56 7.49 19.69 12.74
CA SER A 56 6.45 19.73 11.71
C SER A 56 6.16 21.16 11.23
N ASP A 57 6.39 22.17 12.09
CA ASP A 57 6.22 23.57 11.71
C ASP A 57 7.17 24.01 10.59
N LEU A 58 8.28 23.29 10.37
CA LEU A 58 9.19 23.57 9.25
C LEU A 58 8.53 23.38 7.88
N TRP A 59 7.43 22.64 7.78
CA TRP A 59 6.64 22.57 6.55
C TRP A 59 6.05 23.92 6.13
N GLN A 60 5.85 24.84 7.07
CA GLN A 60 5.42 26.20 6.75
C GLN A 60 6.52 26.98 6.02
N ILE A 61 7.79 26.70 6.33
CA ILE A 61 8.95 27.29 5.64
C ILE A 61 9.10 26.66 4.26
N GLU A 62 8.95 25.34 4.16
CA GLU A 62 8.96 24.65 2.86
C GLU A 62 7.84 25.17 1.94
N GLY A 63 6.66 25.46 2.47
CA GLY A 63 5.54 26.00 1.69
C GLY A 63 5.66 27.47 1.26
N VAL A 64 6.75 28.18 1.54
CA VAL A 64 6.91 29.59 1.16
C VAL A 64 7.12 29.72 -0.36
N GLU A 65 6.22 30.45 -1.01
CA GLU A 65 6.28 30.69 -2.45
C GLU A 65 7.46 31.59 -2.86
N GLY A 66 7.89 31.49 -4.13
CA GLY A 66 8.92 32.36 -4.73
C GLY A 66 10.34 31.81 -4.75
N HIS A 67 10.54 30.56 -4.32
CA HIS A 67 11.86 29.91 -4.23
C HIS A 67 11.98 28.57 -5.00
N PRO A 68 11.48 28.45 -6.25
CA PRO A 68 11.44 27.16 -6.97
C PRO A 68 12.82 26.53 -7.20
N ASP A 69 13.89 27.31 -7.17
CA ASP A 69 15.29 26.89 -7.26
C ASP A 69 15.77 26.12 -6.01
N LEU A 70 15.09 26.28 -4.87
CA LEU A 70 15.37 25.53 -3.64
C LEU A 70 14.53 24.24 -3.51
N HIS A 71 13.55 24.05 -4.39
CA HIS A 71 12.73 22.83 -4.41
C HIS A 71 13.29 21.80 -5.40
N GLN A 72 12.89 20.55 -5.20
CA GLN A 72 13.09 19.54 -6.22
C GLN A 72 12.25 19.86 -7.46
N PRO A 73 12.75 19.57 -8.68
CA PRO A 73 11.96 19.74 -9.89
C PRO A 73 10.63 19.00 -9.80
N PRO A 74 9.49 19.64 -10.10
CA PRO A 74 8.19 19.00 -10.00
C PRO A 74 8.14 17.78 -10.94
N TRP A 75 7.50 16.71 -10.47
CA TRP A 75 7.23 15.53 -11.27
C TRP A 75 5.75 15.53 -11.65
N THR A 76 5.47 15.47 -12.94
CA THR A 76 4.12 15.31 -13.47
C THR A 76 3.93 13.86 -13.89
N PRO A 77 3.06 13.08 -13.21
CA PRO A 77 2.85 11.69 -13.55
C PRO A 77 2.31 11.51 -14.96
N LEU A 78 2.77 10.47 -15.66
CA LEU A 78 2.36 10.17 -17.05
C LEU A 78 1.23 9.13 -17.09
N THR A 79 0.40 9.14 -18.14
CA THR A 79 -0.57 8.06 -18.33
C THR A 79 0.16 6.78 -18.72
N HIS A 80 -0.23 5.65 -18.13
CA HIS A 80 0.34 4.34 -18.47
C HIS A 80 0.11 4.03 -19.98
N PRO A 81 1.12 3.56 -20.73
CA PRO A 81 1.00 3.28 -22.17
C PRO A 81 -0.20 2.42 -22.58
N ALA A 82 -0.51 1.37 -21.80
CA ALA A 82 -1.69 0.53 -22.01
C ALA A 82 -3.02 1.31 -22.04
N PHE A 83 -3.13 2.44 -21.33
CA PHE A 83 -4.34 3.28 -21.34
C PHE A 83 -4.31 4.34 -22.46
N THR A 84 -3.18 4.58 -23.12
CA THR A 84 -3.10 5.50 -24.26
C THR A 84 -3.12 4.79 -25.61
N ALA A 85 -2.63 3.55 -25.68
CA ALA A 85 -2.50 2.79 -26.93
C ALA A 85 -3.81 2.12 -27.40
N GLY A 86 -4.78 1.93 -26.50
CA GLY A 86 -6.08 1.31 -26.80
C GLY A 86 -7.10 2.26 -27.42
N ALA A 87 -8.34 1.80 -27.61
CA ALA A 87 -9.39 2.67 -28.11
C ALA A 87 -9.72 3.77 -27.11
N GLN A 88 -10.17 4.89 -27.67
CA GLN A 88 -10.80 5.93 -26.89
C GLN A 88 -12.28 5.57 -26.72
N ASP A 89 -12.84 5.93 -25.56
CA ASP A 89 -14.28 5.88 -25.36
C ASP A 89 -14.99 6.92 -26.23
N ALA A 90 -16.32 6.97 -26.13
CA ALA A 90 -17.15 7.89 -26.92
C ALA A 90 -16.79 9.38 -26.72
N ASP A 91 -16.09 9.73 -25.64
CA ASP A 91 -15.68 11.09 -25.28
C ASP A 91 -14.19 11.36 -25.56
N GLY A 92 -13.51 10.46 -26.29
CA GLY A 92 -12.09 10.60 -26.63
C GLY A 92 -11.14 10.31 -25.48
N GLN A 93 -11.62 9.71 -24.38
CA GLN A 93 -10.83 9.37 -23.19
C GLN A 93 -10.36 7.91 -23.23
N PRO A 94 -9.24 7.55 -22.58
CA PRO A 94 -8.77 6.16 -22.44
C PRO A 94 -9.86 5.13 -22.10
N ASP A 95 -10.09 4.09 -22.91
CA ASP A 95 -10.94 2.94 -22.51
C ASP A 95 -10.14 1.97 -21.62
N VAL A 96 -10.30 2.12 -20.30
CA VAL A 96 -9.60 1.28 -19.31
C VAL A 96 -10.12 -0.16 -19.34
N PHE A 97 -11.40 -0.37 -19.62
CA PHE A 97 -11.94 -1.74 -19.71
C PHE A 97 -11.39 -2.50 -20.91
N GLU A 98 -11.10 -1.83 -22.02
CA GLU A 98 -10.45 -2.46 -23.16
C GLU A 98 -9.02 -2.85 -22.85
N ALA A 99 -8.21 -1.93 -22.31
CA ALA A 99 -6.85 -2.23 -21.89
C ALA A 99 -6.79 -3.44 -20.93
N MET A 100 -7.69 -3.49 -19.95
CA MET A 100 -7.79 -4.62 -19.01
C MET A 100 -8.27 -5.95 -19.63
N ARG A 101 -8.91 -5.92 -20.81
CA ARG A 101 -9.28 -7.13 -21.56
C ARG A 101 -8.14 -7.65 -22.42
N GLU A 102 -7.28 -6.75 -22.89
CA GLU A 102 -6.13 -7.11 -23.71
C GLU A 102 -5.06 -7.80 -22.87
N ASP A 103 -4.69 -7.21 -21.74
CA ASP A 103 -3.75 -7.82 -20.79
C ASP A 103 -3.91 -7.21 -19.38
N ASP A 104 -3.27 -7.84 -18.39
CA ASP A 104 -3.11 -7.24 -17.07
C ASP A 104 -2.22 -5.98 -17.16
N VAL A 105 -2.59 -4.94 -16.42
CA VAL A 105 -1.87 -3.67 -16.40
C VAL A 105 -1.37 -3.38 -14.99
N LEU A 106 -0.07 -3.11 -14.85
CA LEU A 106 0.55 -2.73 -13.59
C LEU A 106 0.87 -1.24 -13.59
N VAL A 107 0.18 -0.46 -12.77
CA VAL A 107 0.41 0.97 -12.66
C VAL A 107 1.33 1.28 -11.47
N HIS A 108 2.41 2.01 -11.71
CA HIS A 108 3.44 2.36 -10.73
C HIS A 108 3.35 3.85 -10.35
N PHE A 109 2.77 4.13 -9.19
CA PHE A 109 2.71 5.47 -8.59
C PHE A 109 4.04 5.81 -7.90
N PRO A 110 4.47 7.07 -7.83
CA PRO A 110 3.85 8.26 -8.41
C PRO A 110 4.29 8.54 -9.86
N TYR A 111 5.02 7.62 -10.48
CA TYR A 111 5.56 7.79 -11.83
C TYR A 111 4.44 7.89 -12.86
N GLN A 112 3.43 7.05 -12.71
CA GLN A 112 2.24 7.02 -13.54
C GLN A 112 1.05 7.66 -12.82
N SER A 113 0.10 8.16 -13.61
CA SER A 113 -0.98 9.01 -13.14
C SER A 113 -2.13 8.23 -12.51
N PHE A 114 -2.45 8.56 -11.27
CA PHE A 114 -3.64 8.06 -10.56
C PHE A 114 -4.95 8.51 -11.22
N ALA A 115 -4.98 9.73 -11.76
CA ALA A 115 -6.17 10.31 -12.37
C ALA A 115 -6.57 9.60 -13.66
N THR A 116 -5.59 9.31 -14.52
CA THR A 116 -5.83 8.65 -15.83
C THR A 116 -5.86 7.12 -15.74
N SER A 117 -5.68 6.56 -14.53
CA SER A 117 -5.81 5.13 -14.25
C SER A 117 -7.00 4.84 -13.32
N VAL A 118 -6.83 4.99 -12.01
CA VAL A 118 -7.81 4.59 -10.99
C VAL A 118 -9.06 5.46 -11.03
N GLU A 119 -8.93 6.78 -11.07
CA GLU A 119 -10.10 7.67 -11.11
C GLU A 119 -10.85 7.51 -12.44
N ARG A 120 -10.11 7.40 -13.55
CA ARG A 120 -10.67 7.12 -14.87
C ARG A 120 -11.42 5.78 -14.90
N PHE A 121 -10.85 4.71 -14.33
CA PHE A 121 -11.49 3.39 -14.23
C PHE A 121 -12.84 3.47 -13.52
N VAL A 122 -12.87 4.14 -12.35
CA VAL A 122 -14.11 4.29 -11.58
C VAL A 122 -15.11 5.17 -12.33
N LYS A 123 -14.67 6.30 -12.91
CA LYS A 123 -15.53 7.19 -13.69
C LYS A 123 -16.17 6.47 -14.87
N GLN A 124 -15.37 5.73 -15.66
CA GLN A 124 -15.86 4.92 -16.77
C GLN A 124 -16.89 3.89 -16.30
N ALA A 125 -16.64 3.23 -15.16
CA ALA A 125 -17.57 2.28 -14.58
C ALA A 125 -18.90 2.92 -14.15
N VAL A 126 -18.87 4.17 -13.65
CA VAL A 126 -20.07 4.93 -13.27
C VAL A 126 -20.89 5.32 -14.50
N ASP A 127 -20.25 5.65 -15.61
CA ASP A 127 -20.92 6.12 -16.83
C ASP A 127 -21.43 4.99 -17.72
N ASP A 128 -20.81 3.79 -17.67
CA ASP A 128 -21.20 2.65 -18.49
C ASP A 128 -22.57 2.05 -18.07
N PRO A 129 -23.55 1.94 -18.99
CA PRO A 129 -24.86 1.34 -18.70
C PRO A 129 -24.83 -0.18 -18.49
N ASN A 130 -23.76 -0.87 -18.90
CA ASN A 130 -23.59 -2.31 -18.73
C ASN A 130 -22.97 -2.68 -17.38
N VAL A 131 -22.46 -1.71 -16.62
CA VAL A 131 -21.95 -1.94 -15.28
C VAL A 131 -23.11 -2.10 -14.30
N LEU A 132 -23.10 -3.22 -13.58
CA LEU A 132 -24.15 -3.62 -12.63
C LEU A 132 -23.77 -3.26 -11.19
N ALA A 133 -22.49 -3.37 -10.84
CA ALA A 133 -22.01 -3.14 -9.48
C ALA A 133 -20.61 -2.56 -9.45
N ILE A 134 -20.35 -1.70 -8.46
CA ILE A 134 -19.04 -1.15 -8.12
C ILE A 134 -18.84 -1.37 -6.61
N LYS A 135 -17.83 -2.15 -6.24
CA LYS A 135 -17.46 -2.38 -4.84
C LYS A 135 -16.04 -1.87 -4.61
N MET A 136 -15.81 -1.10 -3.56
CA MET A 136 -14.46 -0.65 -3.24
C MET A 136 -14.22 -0.52 -1.73
N THR A 137 -12.96 -0.67 -1.35
CA THR A 137 -12.47 -0.41 -0.01
C THR A 137 -12.01 1.05 0.12
N VAL A 138 -12.59 1.80 1.07
CA VAL A 138 -12.24 3.20 1.32
C VAL A 138 -11.71 3.33 2.73
N TYR A 139 -10.38 3.34 2.86
CA TYR A 139 -9.68 3.39 4.15
C TYR A 139 -9.72 4.78 4.80
N ARG A 140 -9.88 5.85 4.00
CA ARG A 140 -10.01 7.24 4.44
C ARG A 140 -10.84 8.02 3.41
N THR A 141 -11.97 8.58 3.83
CA THR A 141 -12.63 9.63 3.03
C THR A 141 -11.99 10.93 3.45
N SER A 142 -11.09 11.49 2.65
CA SER A 142 -10.74 12.91 2.77
C SER A 142 -11.76 13.73 1.96
N ASP A 143 -11.85 15.04 2.20
CA ASP A 143 -12.71 15.93 1.41
C ASP A 143 -12.23 16.03 -0.07
N ASP A 144 -11.02 15.54 -0.38
CA ASP A 144 -10.39 15.58 -1.73
C ASP A 144 -10.55 14.26 -2.53
N SER A 145 -11.31 13.27 -2.05
CA SER A 145 -11.43 11.99 -2.75
C SER A 145 -12.49 12.04 -3.86
N ALA A 146 -12.07 11.97 -5.13
CA ALA A 146 -12.96 11.86 -6.29
C ALA A 146 -13.75 10.53 -6.35
N LEU A 147 -13.32 9.51 -5.58
CA LEU A 147 -13.91 8.18 -5.63
C LEU A 147 -15.25 8.08 -4.89
N VAL A 148 -15.40 8.76 -3.76
CA VAL A 148 -16.65 8.73 -2.98
C VAL A 148 -17.81 9.41 -3.72
N PRO A 149 -17.65 10.63 -4.28
CA PRO A 149 -18.67 11.22 -5.16
C PRO A 149 -19.01 10.33 -6.36
N SER A 150 -18.02 9.64 -6.93
CA SER A 150 -18.25 8.71 -8.05
C SER A 150 -19.12 7.51 -7.62
N LEU A 151 -18.93 6.97 -6.42
CA LEU A 151 -19.81 5.92 -5.87
C LEU A 151 -21.24 6.40 -5.64
N ILE A 152 -21.41 7.62 -5.12
CA ILE A 152 -22.74 8.24 -4.93
C ILE A 152 -23.44 8.31 -6.28
N GLN A 153 -22.76 8.84 -7.30
CA GLN A 153 -23.29 8.91 -8.66
C GLN A 153 -23.63 7.52 -9.24
N ALA A 154 -22.83 6.49 -8.92
CA ALA A 154 -23.13 5.11 -9.33
C ALA A 154 -24.47 4.63 -8.75
N ALA A 155 -24.68 4.87 -7.46
CA ALA A 155 -25.90 4.50 -6.75
C ALA A 155 -27.13 5.25 -7.30
N GLU A 156 -27.01 6.56 -7.55
CA GLU A 156 -28.05 7.37 -8.19
C GLU A 156 -28.42 6.87 -9.59
N LYS A 157 -27.45 6.32 -10.33
CA LYS A 157 -27.65 5.68 -11.64
C LYS A 157 -28.20 4.24 -11.52
N GLY A 158 -28.59 3.79 -10.34
CA GLY A 158 -29.18 2.47 -10.09
C GLY A 158 -28.20 1.31 -10.10
N LYS A 159 -26.88 1.58 -10.04
CA LYS A 159 -25.85 0.54 -9.92
C LYS A 159 -25.72 0.11 -8.46
N GLN A 160 -25.40 -1.17 -8.23
CA GLN A 160 -25.09 -1.63 -6.87
C GLN A 160 -23.73 -1.07 -6.43
N ALA A 161 -23.74 0.03 -5.67
CA ALA A 161 -22.56 0.59 -5.04
C ALA A 161 -22.34 -0.01 -3.65
N VAL A 162 -21.15 -0.55 -3.39
CA VAL A 162 -20.74 -1.05 -2.06
C VAL A 162 -19.45 -0.34 -1.65
N CYS A 163 -19.49 0.31 -0.48
CA CYS A 163 -18.36 1.02 0.09
C CYS A 163 -18.01 0.42 1.44
N LEU A 164 -16.78 -0.10 1.57
CA LEU A 164 -16.27 -0.54 2.86
C LEU A 164 -15.51 0.60 3.52
N VAL A 165 -16.05 1.15 4.61
CA VAL A 165 -15.50 2.32 5.31
C VAL A 165 -14.90 1.91 6.64
N GLU A 166 -13.63 2.24 6.85
CA GLU A 166 -12.96 2.04 8.15
C GLU A 166 -13.28 3.19 9.11
N LEU A 167 -14.24 3.02 10.02
CA LEU A 167 -14.62 4.05 11.00
C LEU A 167 -13.54 4.30 12.08
N LYS A 168 -12.62 3.35 12.34
CA LYS A 168 -11.59 3.49 13.38
C LYS A 168 -10.28 4.10 12.88
N ALA A 169 -10.31 4.77 11.72
CA ALA A 169 -9.18 5.58 11.26
C ALA A 169 -9.03 6.79 12.19
N ARG A 170 -7.93 6.83 12.97
CA ARG A 170 -7.67 7.91 13.92
C ARG A 170 -7.58 9.26 13.20
N PHE A 171 -8.26 10.27 13.74
CA PHE A 171 -8.29 11.69 13.31
C PHE A 171 -9.25 12.05 12.17
N ASP A 172 -9.77 11.08 11.42
CA ASP A 172 -10.71 11.32 10.29
C ASP A 172 -12.15 10.86 10.60
N GLU A 173 -12.45 10.48 11.85
CA GLU A 173 -13.69 9.76 12.18
C GLU A 173 -14.96 10.55 11.84
N ARG A 174 -14.97 11.88 12.08
CA ARG A 174 -16.13 12.74 11.77
C ARG A 174 -16.43 12.80 10.27
N LEU A 175 -15.38 12.80 9.46
CA LEU A 175 -15.48 12.91 8.02
C LEU A 175 -15.97 11.60 7.41
N ASN A 176 -15.45 10.47 7.88
CA ASN A 176 -15.93 9.14 7.50
C ASN A 176 -17.41 8.95 7.86
N ILE A 177 -17.88 9.46 9.01
CA ILE A 177 -19.30 9.43 9.40
C ILE A 177 -20.16 10.23 8.41
N ARG A 178 -19.74 11.44 8.04
CA ARG A 178 -20.46 12.29 7.08
C ARG A 178 -20.63 11.61 5.73
N TRP A 179 -19.53 11.08 5.17
CA TRP A 179 -19.57 10.38 3.88
C TRP A 179 -20.36 9.08 3.93
N SER A 180 -20.30 8.36 5.06
CA SER A 180 -21.11 7.16 5.25
C SER A 180 -22.60 7.48 5.14
N ARG A 181 -23.06 8.55 5.82
CA ARG A 181 -24.47 8.99 5.73
C ARG A 181 -24.86 9.40 4.30
N ALA A 182 -24.01 10.17 3.62
CA ALA A 182 -24.27 10.60 2.24
C ALA A 182 -24.39 9.40 1.28
N LEU A 183 -23.56 8.36 1.45
CA LEU A 183 -23.64 7.13 0.68
C LEU A 183 -24.92 6.33 1.00
N GLU A 184 -25.29 6.22 2.28
CA GLU A 184 -26.52 5.53 2.70
C GLU A 184 -27.78 6.24 2.18
N GLU A 185 -27.80 7.57 2.17
CA GLU A 185 -28.93 8.38 1.68
C GLU A 185 -29.26 8.12 0.20
N VAL A 186 -28.25 7.85 -0.63
CA VAL A 186 -28.43 7.50 -2.05
C VAL A 186 -28.57 6.00 -2.30
N GLY A 187 -28.68 5.20 -1.23
CA GLY A 187 -28.90 3.76 -1.31
C GLY A 187 -27.64 2.93 -1.58
N ALA A 188 -26.44 3.49 -1.46
CA ALA A 188 -25.22 2.70 -1.48
C ALA A 188 -25.09 1.85 -0.21
N HIS A 189 -24.58 0.63 -0.35
CA HIS A 189 -24.35 -0.26 0.78
C HIS A 189 -23.02 0.11 1.47
N VAL A 190 -23.12 0.81 2.59
CA VAL A 190 -21.96 1.12 3.44
C VAL A 190 -21.76 0.00 4.45
N VAL A 191 -20.53 -0.50 4.55
CA VAL A 191 -20.17 -1.59 5.46
C VAL A 191 -18.97 -1.19 6.30
N TYR A 192 -19.04 -1.45 7.60
CA TYR A 192 -18.07 -0.98 8.59
C TYR A 192 -17.02 -2.04 8.98
N GLY A 193 -16.78 -3.01 8.10
CA GLY A 193 -15.85 -4.12 8.33
C GLY A 193 -16.34 -5.12 9.40
N ILE A 194 -15.49 -6.11 9.67
CA ILE A 194 -15.76 -7.14 10.68
C ILE A 194 -15.37 -6.61 12.07
N PRO A 195 -16.22 -6.72 13.10
CA PRO A 195 -15.89 -6.29 14.45
C PRO A 195 -14.56 -6.89 14.94
N GLY A 196 -13.64 -6.03 15.37
CA GLY A 196 -12.32 -6.44 15.88
C GLY A 196 -11.22 -6.52 14.81
N LEU A 197 -11.57 -6.51 13.52
CA LEU A 197 -10.61 -6.43 12.42
C LEU A 197 -10.66 -5.05 11.77
N LYS A 198 -9.50 -4.55 11.33
CA LYS A 198 -9.44 -3.35 10.48
C LYS A 198 -9.27 -3.74 9.03
N THR A 199 -10.03 -3.15 8.12
CA THR A 199 -9.83 -3.42 6.70
C THR A 199 -8.78 -2.51 6.11
N HIS A 200 -7.74 -3.10 5.53
CA HIS A 200 -6.61 -2.39 4.96
C HIS A 200 -6.22 -2.91 3.58
N ALA A 201 -6.93 -3.92 3.05
CA ALA A 201 -6.94 -4.25 1.63
C ALA A 201 -7.36 -3.03 0.80
N LYS A 202 -6.74 -2.86 -0.38
CA LYS A 202 -7.12 -1.83 -1.36
C LYS A 202 -7.53 -2.51 -2.63
N ALA A 203 -8.83 -2.58 -2.84
CA ALA A 203 -9.41 -3.21 -4.00
C ALA A 203 -10.60 -2.41 -4.53
N ILE A 204 -10.74 -2.44 -5.86
CA ILE A 204 -11.94 -2.01 -6.58
C ILE A 204 -12.39 -3.21 -7.41
N LEU A 205 -13.67 -3.53 -7.33
CA LEU A 205 -14.32 -4.55 -8.15
C LEU A 205 -15.46 -3.91 -8.92
N VAL A 206 -15.42 -4.01 -10.24
CA VAL A 206 -16.50 -3.64 -11.14
C VAL A 206 -17.08 -4.89 -11.77
N VAL A 207 -18.39 -5.07 -11.67
CA VAL A 207 -19.12 -6.17 -12.31
C VAL A 207 -19.84 -5.61 -13.53
N ARG A 208 -19.43 -6.05 -14.73
CA ARG A 208 -19.94 -5.55 -16.02
C ARG A 208 -20.60 -6.68 -16.80
N ARG A 209 -21.70 -6.37 -17.48
CA ARG A 209 -22.33 -7.25 -18.47
C ARG A 209 -21.57 -7.16 -19.79
N GLU A 210 -20.96 -8.26 -20.19
CA GLU A 210 -20.31 -8.44 -21.49
C GLU A 210 -21.14 -9.37 -22.39
N ARG A 211 -20.77 -9.48 -23.67
CA ARG A 211 -21.42 -10.40 -24.62
C ARG A 211 -21.42 -11.86 -24.13
N GLU A 212 -20.35 -12.27 -23.45
CA GLU A 212 -20.15 -13.65 -22.97
C GLU A 212 -20.71 -13.89 -21.57
N GLY A 213 -21.29 -12.87 -20.92
CA GLY A 213 -21.84 -12.96 -19.58
C GLY A 213 -21.29 -11.89 -18.64
N LEU A 214 -21.33 -12.16 -17.33
CA LEU A 214 -20.79 -11.24 -16.33
C LEU A 214 -19.26 -11.38 -16.27
N ARG A 215 -18.58 -10.23 -16.31
CA ARG A 215 -17.12 -10.15 -16.14
C ARG A 215 -16.79 -9.29 -14.92
N HIS A 216 -15.75 -9.70 -14.21
CA HIS A 216 -15.15 -8.94 -13.11
C HIS A 216 -13.94 -8.16 -13.65
N TYR A 217 -13.93 -6.88 -13.35
CA TYR A 217 -12.79 -5.99 -13.54
C TYR A 217 -12.28 -5.61 -12.17
N VAL A 218 -11.02 -5.92 -11.89
CA VAL A 218 -10.45 -5.76 -10.56
C VAL A 218 -9.24 -4.85 -10.61
N MET A 219 -9.18 -3.92 -9.65
CA MET A 219 -7.96 -3.21 -9.29
C MET A 219 -7.52 -3.63 -7.88
N ILE A 220 -6.26 -4.01 -7.69
CA ILE A 220 -5.65 -4.30 -6.38
C ILE A 220 -4.43 -3.40 -6.18
N GLY A 221 -4.43 -2.64 -5.08
CA GLY A 221 -3.37 -1.69 -4.77
C GLY A 221 -2.51 -2.10 -3.57
N THR A 222 -1.23 -1.71 -3.60
CA THR A 222 -0.37 -1.73 -2.40
C THR A 222 -0.69 -0.56 -1.46
N GLY A 223 -1.13 0.56 -2.04
CA GLY A 223 -1.40 1.84 -1.39
C GLY A 223 -2.86 2.21 -1.32
N ASN A 224 -3.16 3.27 -0.56
CA ASN A 224 -4.51 3.81 -0.45
C ASN A 224 -4.97 4.40 -1.80
N LEU A 225 -6.27 4.26 -2.09
CA LEU A 225 -6.91 4.81 -3.28
C LEU A 225 -7.16 6.33 -3.11
N HIS A 226 -6.10 7.12 -3.11
CA HIS A 226 -6.16 8.56 -2.85
C HIS A 226 -5.10 9.34 -3.64
N ALA A 227 -5.54 10.31 -4.47
CA ALA A 227 -4.68 11.05 -5.39
C ALA A 227 -3.49 11.77 -4.70
N LYS A 228 -3.72 12.46 -3.58
CA LYS A 228 -2.64 13.15 -2.82
C LYS A 228 -1.52 12.20 -2.38
N THR A 229 -1.85 11.04 -1.80
CA THR A 229 -0.82 10.06 -1.41
C THR A 229 -0.18 9.44 -2.63
N ALA A 230 -0.93 9.18 -3.71
CA ALA A 230 -0.38 8.63 -4.95
C ALA A 230 0.64 9.55 -5.66
N ARG A 231 0.79 10.82 -5.25
CA ARG A 231 1.88 11.72 -5.72
C ARG A 231 3.12 11.70 -4.84
N LEU A 232 2.99 11.20 -3.62
CA LEU A 232 4.03 11.25 -2.59
C LEU A 232 4.55 9.84 -2.24
N TYR A 233 3.74 8.81 -2.43
CA TYR A 233 3.98 7.44 -2.04
C TYR A 233 4.24 6.63 -3.30
N GLU A 234 5.26 5.79 -3.23
CA GLU A 234 5.52 4.78 -4.26
C GLU A 234 4.63 3.57 -3.99
N ASP A 235 3.80 3.21 -4.97
CA ASP A 235 2.80 2.17 -4.83
C ASP A 235 2.48 1.54 -6.20
N PHE A 236 2.02 0.28 -6.18
CA PHE A 236 1.51 -0.40 -7.37
C PHE A 236 0.00 -0.55 -7.36
N GLY A 237 -0.61 -0.52 -8.54
CA GLY A 237 -1.99 -0.87 -8.80
C GLY A 237 -2.08 -1.88 -9.94
N LEU A 238 -2.42 -3.14 -9.62
CA LEU A 238 -2.72 -4.16 -10.61
C LEU A 238 -4.16 -4.00 -11.10
N PHE A 239 -4.36 -3.91 -12.41
CA PHE A 239 -5.65 -3.95 -13.08
C PHE A 239 -5.74 -5.25 -13.87
N THR A 240 -6.74 -6.08 -13.60
CA THR A 240 -6.87 -7.42 -14.19
C THR A 240 -8.32 -7.80 -14.47
N THR A 241 -8.50 -8.68 -15.46
CA THR A 241 -9.76 -9.40 -15.71
C THR A 241 -9.64 -10.91 -15.48
N ASP A 242 -8.57 -11.37 -14.80
CA ASP A 242 -8.43 -12.77 -14.40
C ASP A 242 -9.67 -13.23 -13.62
N ARG A 243 -10.25 -14.32 -14.12
CA ARG A 243 -11.55 -14.81 -13.65
C ARG A 243 -11.50 -15.32 -12.21
N GLU A 244 -10.39 -15.96 -11.82
CA GLU A 244 -10.21 -16.55 -10.49
C GLU A 244 -9.96 -15.45 -9.46
N LEU A 245 -9.03 -14.53 -9.73
CA LEU A 245 -8.78 -13.33 -8.93
C LEU A 245 -10.07 -12.49 -8.79
N GLY A 246 -10.79 -12.29 -9.89
CA GLY A 246 -12.07 -11.58 -9.91
C GLY A 246 -13.10 -12.21 -8.97
N GLN A 247 -13.24 -13.54 -9.03
CA GLN A 247 -14.18 -14.26 -8.17
C GLN A 247 -13.76 -14.22 -6.69
N GLU A 248 -12.47 -14.30 -6.40
CA GLU A 248 -11.95 -14.26 -5.04
C GLU A 248 -12.07 -12.89 -4.38
N VAL A 249 -11.80 -11.81 -5.13
CA VAL A 249 -12.05 -10.44 -4.66
C VAL A 249 -13.55 -10.21 -4.44
N ALA A 250 -14.41 -10.73 -5.31
CA ALA A 250 -15.86 -10.69 -5.10
C ALA A 250 -16.27 -11.43 -3.81
N ASN A 251 -15.69 -12.60 -3.55
CA ASN A 251 -15.92 -13.36 -2.33
C ASN A 251 -15.41 -12.63 -1.08
N LEU A 252 -14.27 -11.93 -1.17
CA LEU A 252 -13.75 -11.07 -0.10
C LEU A 252 -14.78 -9.98 0.26
N PHE A 253 -15.28 -9.25 -0.74
CA PHE A 253 -16.32 -8.25 -0.51
C PHE A 253 -17.58 -8.86 0.12
N ASN A 254 -18.04 -10.02 -0.36
CA ASN A 254 -19.22 -10.68 0.19
C ASN A 254 -19.01 -11.13 1.65
N THR A 255 -17.80 -11.60 1.98
CA THR A 255 -17.45 -11.97 3.36
C THR A 255 -17.47 -10.74 4.26
N LEU A 256 -16.91 -9.62 3.79
CA LEU A 256 -16.89 -8.37 4.53
C LEU A 256 -18.30 -7.76 4.71
N THR A 257 -19.22 -7.99 3.78
CA THR A 257 -20.62 -7.54 3.87
C THR A 257 -21.55 -8.53 4.57
N GLY A 258 -21.03 -9.62 5.13
CA GLY A 258 -21.82 -10.58 5.94
C GLY A 258 -22.49 -11.71 5.15
N TYR A 259 -22.21 -11.86 3.86
CA TYR A 259 -22.74 -12.90 2.99
C TYR A 259 -21.68 -13.97 2.65
N GLY A 260 -21.34 -14.83 3.60
CA GLY A 260 -20.73 -16.14 3.30
C GLY A 260 -19.55 -16.58 4.15
N HIS A 261 -19.29 -17.89 4.11
CA HIS A 261 -18.05 -18.50 4.58
C HIS A 261 -17.09 -18.65 3.38
N PRO A 262 -15.83 -18.24 3.51
CA PRO A 262 -14.93 -18.29 2.37
C PRO A 262 -14.55 -19.72 1.98
N ARG A 263 -14.38 -19.96 0.67
CA ARG A 263 -13.84 -21.22 0.13
C ARG A 263 -12.30 -21.26 0.28
N ARG A 264 -11.74 -22.48 0.24
CA ARG A 264 -10.32 -22.78 0.53
C ARG A 264 -9.36 -22.57 -0.63
N GLU A 265 -9.84 -22.64 -1.87
CA GLU A 265 -8.98 -22.42 -3.05
C GLU A 265 -8.89 -20.91 -3.28
N ARG A 266 -7.72 -20.32 -3.01
CA ARG A 266 -7.46 -18.90 -3.21
C ARG A 266 -6.12 -18.68 -3.91
N LYS A 267 -6.13 -18.09 -5.11
CA LYS A 267 -4.98 -17.43 -5.74
C LYS A 267 -4.51 -16.25 -4.89
N VAL A 268 -5.42 -15.44 -4.35
CA VAL A 268 -5.08 -14.31 -3.47
C VAL A 268 -4.84 -14.75 -2.04
N LEU A 269 -3.89 -14.09 -1.39
CA LEU A 269 -3.62 -14.27 0.04
C LEU A 269 -4.39 -13.21 0.82
N VAL A 270 -5.21 -13.65 1.77
CA VAL A 270 -6.08 -12.76 2.56
C VAL A 270 -5.80 -12.95 4.04
N ALA A 271 -5.39 -11.88 4.71
CA ALA A 271 -5.24 -11.88 6.17
C ALA A 271 -6.63 -11.73 6.85
N PRO A 272 -6.81 -12.26 8.06
CA PRO A 272 -5.81 -12.98 8.86
C PRO A 272 -5.70 -14.48 8.55
N ASP A 273 -6.71 -15.05 7.89
CA ASP A 273 -6.88 -16.51 7.85
C ASP A 273 -5.93 -17.23 6.87
N TRP A 274 -5.54 -16.57 5.77
CA TRP A 274 -4.84 -17.21 4.65
C TRP A 274 -3.80 -16.28 4.02
N MET A 275 -2.79 -15.89 4.79
CA MET A 275 -1.67 -15.10 4.29
C MET A 275 -0.33 -15.53 4.85
N ARG A 276 -0.23 -15.69 6.17
CA ARG A 276 1.03 -16.09 6.81
C ARG A 276 1.47 -17.47 6.33
N GLU A 277 0.63 -18.49 6.45
CA GLU A 277 1.02 -19.86 6.11
C GLU A 277 1.46 -20.01 4.64
N PRO A 278 0.73 -19.47 3.64
CA PRO A 278 1.18 -19.51 2.25
C PRO A 278 2.53 -18.81 2.01
N LEU A 279 2.79 -17.67 2.67
CA LEU A 279 4.09 -17.00 2.57
C LEU A 279 5.22 -17.82 3.20
N LEU A 280 4.96 -18.49 4.32
CA LEU A 280 5.92 -19.40 4.94
C LEU A 280 6.19 -20.61 4.04
N GLU A 281 5.16 -21.17 3.41
CA GLU A 281 5.28 -22.24 2.43
C GLU A 281 6.13 -21.82 1.23
N GLN A 282 5.99 -20.59 0.73
CA GLN A 282 6.87 -20.09 -0.34
C GLN A 282 8.34 -20.02 0.08
N ILE A 283 8.62 -19.67 1.34
CA ILE A 283 9.99 -19.70 1.88
C ILE A 283 10.49 -21.15 1.93
N ASP A 284 9.71 -22.06 2.49
CA ASP A 284 10.10 -23.46 2.65
C ASP A 284 10.29 -24.18 1.29
N LEU A 285 9.46 -23.87 0.28
CA LEU A 285 9.65 -24.33 -1.11
C LEU A 285 10.95 -23.80 -1.72
N THR A 286 11.34 -22.56 -1.38
CA THR A 286 12.59 -21.97 -1.88
C THR A 286 13.82 -22.59 -1.22
N ILE A 287 13.70 -23.02 0.04
CA ILE A 287 14.71 -23.82 0.72
C ILE A 287 14.88 -25.16 0.01
N ALA A 288 13.79 -25.88 -0.25
CA ALA A 288 13.84 -27.19 -0.90
C ALA A 288 14.52 -27.12 -2.28
N ALA A 289 14.14 -26.15 -3.12
CA ALA A 289 14.76 -25.95 -4.42
C ALA A 289 16.27 -25.65 -4.32
N HIS A 290 16.68 -24.85 -3.34
CA HIS A 290 18.10 -24.55 -3.09
C HIS A 290 18.90 -25.80 -2.66
N GLU A 291 18.33 -26.62 -1.78
CA GLU A 291 18.94 -27.88 -1.32
C GLU A 291 19.07 -28.92 -2.45
N GLU A 292 18.17 -28.87 -3.43
CA GLU A 292 18.23 -29.66 -4.67
C GLU A 292 19.26 -29.11 -5.68
N GLY A 293 19.89 -27.96 -5.38
CA GLY A 293 20.92 -27.32 -6.20
C GLY A 293 20.37 -26.37 -7.27
N GLU A 294 19.09 -26.03 -7.22
CA GLU A 294 18.51 -25.05 -8.14
C GLU A 294 18.91 -23.61 -7.76
N PRO A 295 19.17 -22.72 -8.76
CA PRO A 295 19.32 -21.30 -8.52
C PRO A 295 18.09 -20.75 -7.80
N SER A 296 18.30 -20.29 -6.57
CA SER A 296 17.20 -19.89 -5.69
C SER A 296 17.51 -18.55 -5.02
N ARG A 297 16.50 -17.71 -4.82
CA ARG A 297 16.63 -16.41 -4.17
C ARG A 297 15.29 -15.95 -3.61
N ILE A 298 15.33 -15.26 -2.48
CA ILE A 298 14.16 -14.58 -1.90
C ILE A 298 14.42 -13.07 -1.97
N VAL A 299 13.50 -12.32 -2.59
CA VAL A 299 13.59 -10.86 -2.66
C VAL A 299 12.28 -10.27 -2.17
N MET A 300 12.33 -9.38 -1.18
CA MET A 300 11.11 -8.77 -0.64
C MET A 300 11.27 -7.27 -0.44
N LYS A 301 10.20 -6.53 -0.70
CA LYS A 301 10.05 -5.10 -0.42
C LYS A 301 8.85 -4.89 0.48
N MET A 302 9.01 -4.12 1.54
CA MET A 302 7.92 -3.75 2.46
C MET A 302 8.25 -2.52 3.30
N ASN A 303 7.26 -1.99 4.01
CA ASN A 303 7.50 -0.89 4.95
C ASN A 303 8.01 -1.37 6.30
N SER A 304 7.60 -2.55 6.75
CA SER A 304 8.00 -3.06 8.07
C SER A 304 8.05 -4.58 8.14
N LEU A 305 9.09 -5.08 8.81
CA LEU A 305 9.32 -6.50 9.09
C LEU A 305 9.46 -6.71 10.61
N VAL A 306 8.42 -7.25 11.23
CA VAL A 306 8.31 -7.42 12.69
C VAL A 306 7.78 -8.80 13.09
N ASP A 307 7.04 -9.49 12.22
CA ASP A 307 6.44 -10.78 12.53
C ASP A 307 7.51 -11.84 12.82
N ARG A 308 7.45 -12.40 14.04
CA ARG A 308 8.43 -13.37 14.53
C ARG A 308 8.48 -14.62 13.66
N ARG A 309 7.33 -15.17 13.23
CA ARG A 309 7.29 -16.43 12.48
C ARG A 309 7.89 -16.24 11.08
N CYS A 310 7.60 -15.11 10.43
CA CYS A 310 8.22 -14.75 9.16
C CYS A 310 9.73 -14.54 9.30
N ILE A 311 10.19 -13.82 10.33
CA ILE A 311 11.63 -13.62 10.59
C ILE A 311 12.35 -14.95 10.86
N GLU A 312 11.77 -15.82 11.68
CA GLU A 312 12.33 -17.16 11.95
C GLU A 312 12.41 -18.02 10.67
N ALA A 313 11.46 -17.89 9.76
CA ALA A 313 11.49 -18.57 8.46
C ALA A 313 12.59 -18.03 7.54
N LEU A 314 12.78 -16.71 7.48
CA LEU A 314 13.89 -16.11 6.73
C LEU A 314 15.25 -16.55 7.30
N TYR A 315 15.39 -16.67 8.63
CA TYR A 315 16.59 -17.25 9.24
C TYR A 315 16.77 -18.75 8.93
N ARG A 316 15.69 -19.53 8.83
CA ARG A 316 15.80 -20.92 8.33
C ARG A 316 16.33 -20.94 6.90
N ALA A 317 15.78 -20.11 6.02
CA ALA A 317 16.24 -20.04 4.63
C ALA A 317 17.69 -19.59 4.52
N SER A 318 18.12 -18.62 5.33
CA SER A 318 19.50 -18.17 5.34
C SER A 318 20.48 -19.26 5.79
N ARG A 319 20.12 -20.03 6.83
CA ARG A 319 20.93 -21.18 7.28
C ARG A 319 21.03 -22.31 6.26
N ALA A 320 20.04 -22.46 5.40
CA ALA A 320 20.08 -23.40 4.28
C ALA A 320 20.97 -22.88 3.12
N GLY A 321 21.42 -21.63 3.16
CA GLY A 321 22.27 -21.02 2.12
C GLY A 321 21.51 -20.17 1.10
N VAL A 322 20.18 -20.07 1.21
CA VAL A 322 19.37 -19.27 0.27
C VAL A 322 19.78 -17.79 0.35
N PRO A 323 20.15 -17.13 -0.76
CA PRO A 323 20.34 -15.68 -0.81
C PRO A 323 19.03 -14.93 -0.55
N ILE A 324 19.05 -13.95 0.34
CA ILE A 324 17.87 -13.16 0.72
C ILE A 324 18.19 -11.67 0.66
N ASP A 325 17.47 -10.93 -0.17
CA ASP A 325 17.60 -9.47 -0.29
C ASP A 325 16.29 -8.78 0.12
N LEU A 326 16.37 -7.89 1.11
CA LEU A 326 15.21 -7.22 1.68
C LEU A 326 15.32 -5.70 1.50
N ASN A 327 14.31 -5.08 0.90
CA ASN A 327 14.11 -3.64 0.94
C ASN A 327 13.06 -3.31 2.02
N VAL A 328 13.49 -2.86 3.20
CA VAL A 328 12.61 -2.53 4.33
C VAL A 328 12.79 -1.06 4.70
N ARG A 329 11.84 -0.22 4.33
CA ARG A 329 11.99 1.23 4.54
C ARG A 329 11.97 1.65 6.01
N GLY A 330 11.03 1.10 6.78
CA GLY A 330 10.72 1.52 8.15
C GLY A 330 11.27 0.58 9.21
N ILE A 331 10.37 -0.01 10.00
CA ILE A 331 10.75 -0.84 11.15
C ILE A 331 11.24 -2.20 10.66
N CYS A 332 12.47 -2.58 11.03
CA CYS A 332 13.01 -3.91 10.79
C CYS A 332 13.51 -4.52 12.11
N CYS A 333 12.88 -5.62 12.55
CA CYS A 333 13.31 -6.39 13.73
C CYS A 333 14.25 -7.55 13.37
N LEU A 334 14.42 -7.85 12.07
CA LEU A 334 15.39 -8.82 11.58
C LEU A 334 16.80 -8.24 11.69
N LYS A 335 17.78 -9.06 12.10
CA LYS A 335 19.20 -8.71 12.12
C LYS A 335 19.93 -9.46 11.01
N PRO A 336 20.45 -8.77 9.98
CA PRO A 336 21.24 -9.40 8.91
C PRO A 336 22.68 -9.70 9.35
N GLY A 337 23.36 -10.62 8.68
CA GLY A 337 24.80 -10.89 8.86
C GLY A 337 25.20 -11.45 10.23
N VAL A 338 24.27 -12.09 10.95
CA VAL A 338 24.57 -12.80 12.20
C VAL A 338 25.14 -14.18 11.84
N PRO A 339 26.38 -14.52 12.27
CA PRO A 339 27.01 -15.78 11.90
C PRO A 339 26.20 -17.02 12.26
N GLY A 340 25.98 -17.91 11.29
CA GLY A 340 25.21 -19.14 11.41
C GLY A 340 23.69 -18.94 11.53
N VAL A 341 23.18 -17.72 11.27
CA VAL A 341 21.76 -17.37 11.43
C VAL A 341 21.23 -16.57 10.24
N SER A 342 21.95 -15.55 9.79
CA SER A 342 21.50 -14.62 8.74
C SER A 342 22.63 -14.19 7.80
N ASP A 343 23.62 -15.05 7.58
CA ASP A 343 24.81 -14.78 6.75
C ASP A 343 24.47 -14.38 5.31
N THR A 344 23.37 -14.89 4.77
CA THR A 344 22.93 -14.66 3.39
C THR A 344 21.88 -13.54 3.26
N ILE A 345 21.51 -12.90 4.37
CA ILE A 345 20.47 -11.86 4.38
C ILE A 345 21.12 -10.48 4.27
N LYS A 346 20.68 -9.72 3.27
CA LYS A 346 21.00 -8.30 3.12
C LYS A 346 19.74 -7.47 3.29
N VAL A 347 19.86 -6.34 3.99
CA VAL A 347 18.74 -5.42 4.22
C VAL A 347 19.16 -4.02 3.79
N VAL A 348 18.38 -3.44 2.88
CA VAL A 348 18.49 -2.07 2.39
C VAL A 348 17.22 -1.31 2.74
N SER A 349 17.33 -0.02 3.05
CA SER A 349 16.21 0.92 3.16
C SER A 349 16.44 2.07 2.19
N VAL A 350 15.42 2.49 1.45
CA VAL A 350 15.48 3.68 0.61
C VAL A 350 14.60 4.75 1.21
N VAL A 351 15.20 5.91 1.54
CA VAL A 351 14.51 7.08 2.09
C VAL A 351 14.89 8.29 1.26
N GLY A 352 14.08 8.58 0.24
CA GLY A 352 14.35 9.61 -0.76
C GLY A 352 13.19 10.58 -0.97
N ARG A 353 13.08 11.08 -2.20
CA ARG A 353 12.03 12.01 -2.65
C ARG A 353 10.63 11.44 -2.42
N PHE A 354 10.40 10.24 -2.94
CA PHE A 354 9.15 9.53 -2.78
C PHE A 354 9.22 8.59 -1.58
N LEU A 355 8.05 8.40 -1.00
CA LEU A 355 7.84 7.59 0.16
C LEU A 355 7.68 6.12 -0.27
N GLU A 356 8.74 5.33 -0.25
CA GLU A 356 8.67 3.90 -0.61
C GLU A 356 7.57 3.22 0.19
N HIS A 357 6.57 2.65 -0.48
CA HIS A 357 5.38 2.16 0.20
C HIS A 357 4.83 0.86 -0.38
N SER A 358 5.21 0.47 -1.60
CA SER A 358 4.79 -0.80 -2.14
C SER A 358 5.29 -2.00 -1.32
N ARG A 359 4.54 -3.09 -1.40
CA ARG A 359 4.96 -4.39 -0.86
C ARG A 359 5.02 -5.39 -2.00
N ILE A 360 6.18 -6.02 -2.16
CA ILE A 360 6.47 -7.00 -3.20
C ILE A 360 7.14 -8.20 -2.52
N TYR A 361 6.68 -9.41 -2.81
CA TYR A 361 7.25 -10.65 -2.30
C TYR A 361 7.60 -11.54 -3.49
N ALA A 362 8.89 -11.74 -3.73
CA ALA A 362 9.42 -12.53 -4.84
C ALA A 362 10.20 -13.75 -4.34
N PHE A 363 9.89 -14.90 -4.94
CA PHE A 363 10.53 -16.19 -4.66
C PHE A 363 10.99 -16.79 -5.98
N HIS A 364 12.30 -16.99 -6.13
CA HIS A 364 12.93 -17.54 -7.33
C HIS A 364 13.40 -18.97 -7.05
N ARG A 365 13.04 -19.91 -7.92
CA ARG A 365 13.35 -21.34 -7.85
C ARG A 365 13.56 -21.90 -9.26
N GLY A 366 14.80 -21.88 -9.74
CA GLY A 366 15.13 -22.29 -11.10
C GLY A 366 14.39 -21.45 -12.14
N SER A 367 13.54 -22.09 -12.96
CA SER A 367 12.68 -21.41 -13.95
C SER A 367 11.36 -20.90 -13.38
N GLU A 368 11.02 -21.27 -12.14
CA GLU A 368 9.78 -20.88 -11.50
C GLU A 368 9.98 -19.65 -10.62
N HIS A 369 9.20 -18.61 -10.88
CA HIS A 369 9.23 -17.38 -10.10
C HIS A 369 7.81 -17.02 -9.66
N ARG A 370 7.63 -16.79 -8.35
CA ARG A 370 6.38 -16.27 -7.81
C ARG A 370 6.57 -14.87 -7.27
N TYR A 371 5.64 -14.00 -7.63
CA TYR A 371 5.57 -12.62 -7.18
C TYR A 371 4.20 -12.37 -6.58
N TYR A 372 4.17 -11.66 -5.46
CA TYR A 372 2.95 -11.14 -4.86
C TYR A 372 3.08 -9.66 -4.60
N ILE A 373 2.01 -8.90 -4.84
CA ILE A 373 1.90 -7.51 -4.42
C ILE A 373 0.65 -7.31 -3.60
N GLY A 374 0.64 -6.30 -2.73
CA GLY A 374 -0.59 -5.83 -2.11
C GLY A 374 -0.34 -5.08 -0.81
N SER A 375 -1.30 -5.17 0.11
CA SER A 375 -1.45 -4.19 1.19
C SER A 375 -0.71 -4.52 2.49
N ALA A 376 -0.30 -5.78 2.67
CA ALA A 376 0.27 -6.26 3.92
C ALA A 376 1.78 -6.02 4.03
N ASP A 377 2.20 -5.49 5.17
CA ASP A 377 3.56 -5.66 5.71
C ASP A 377 3.65 -6.96 6.53
N LEU A 378 4.87 -7.43 6.82
CA LEU A 378 5.09 -8.57 7.70
C LEU A 378 5.12 -8.12 9.17
N MET A 379 3.97 -7.67 9.69
CA MET A 379 3.79 -7.34 11.11
C MET A 379 2.62 -8.15 11.70
N PRO A 380 2.64 -8.48 13.01
CA PRO A 380 1.54 -9.22 13.66
C PRO A 380 0.18 -8.56 13.42
N ARG A 381 0.10 -7.23 13.53
CA ARG A 381 -1.16 -6.50 13.29
C ARG A 381 -1.70 -6.67 11.86
N ASN A 382 -0.82 -6.76 10.86
CA ASN A 382 -1.21 -6.91 9.45
C ASN A 382 -1.65 -8.35 9.16
N LEU A 383 -0.98 -9.33 9.77
CA LEU A 383 -1.23 -10.75 9.55
C LEU A 383 -2.35 -11.33 10.43
N ASP A 384 -2.63 -10.76 11.60
CA ASP A 384 -3.57 -11.35 12.59
C ASP A 384 -4.82 -10.50 12.87
N SER A 385 -4.73 -9.17 12.71
CA SER A 385 -5.78 -8.23 13.16
C SER A 385 -6.35 -7.35 12.06
N ARG A 386 -5.96 -7.60 10.81
CA ARG A 386 -6.38 -6.83 9.64
C ARG A 386 -6.85 -7.73 8.54
N VAL A 387 -7.79 -7.21 7.77
CA VAL A 387 -8.10 -7.75 6.45
C VAL A 387 -7.15 -7.09 5.46
N GLU A 388 -6.16 -7.85 5.01
CA GLU A 388 -5.17 -7.47 4.00
C GLU A 388 -5.32 -8.38 2.78
N LEU A 389 -4.82 -7.94 1.63
CA LEU A 389 -4.88 -8.67 0.38
C LEU A 389 -3.51 -8.65 -0.31
N LEU A 390 -3.00 -9.81 -0.72
CA LEU A 390 -1.89 -9.94 -1.67
C LEU A 390 -2.37 -10.70 -2.91
N ALA A 391 -2.10 -10.16 -4.09
CA ALA A 391 -2.40 -10.77 -5.37
C ALA A 391 -1.12 -11.37 -5.98
N PRO A 392 -1.18 -12.60 -6.52
CA PRO A 392 -0.10 -13.12 -7.34
C PRO A 392 0.00 -12.33 -8.65
N ILE A 393 1.22 -12.10 -9.12
CA ILE A 393 1.47 -11.56 -10.46
C ILE A 393 1.88 -12.71 -11.35
N GLU A 394 1.06 -13.02 -12.35
CA GLU A 394 1.25 -14.17 -13.24
C GLU A 394 1.90 -13.79 -14.57
N ASN A 395 1.57 -12.59 -15.08
CA ASN A 395 2.12 -12.10 -16.33
C ASN A 395 3.65 -11.91 -16.24
N PRO A 396 4.45 -12.57 -17.11
CA PRO A 396 5.90 -12.47 -17.10
C PRO A 396 6.45 -11.05 -17.31
N SER A 397 5.79 -10.19 -18.10
CA SER A 397 6.24 -8.81 -18.33
C SER A 397 6.13 -7.99 -17.04
N LEU A 398 5.02 -8.13 -16.32
CA LEU A 398 4.79 -7.45 -15.04
C LEU A 398 5.73 -7.97 -13.95
N ARG A 399 6.07 -9.26 -13.96
CA ARG A 399 7.11 -9.83 -13.07
C ARG A 399 8.47 -9.21 -13.33
N ALA A 400 8.85 -9.04 -14.61
CA ALA A 400 10.12 -8.41 -14.97
C ALA A 400 10.18 -6.94 -14.52
N GLU A 401 9.07 -6.20 -14.61
CA GLU A 401 8.97 -4.84 -14.09
C GLU A 401 9.16 -4.77 -12.56
N LEU A 402 8.55 -5.70 -11.82
CA LEU A 402 8.72 -5.79 -10.37
C LEU A 402 10.17 -6.17 -10.00
N ASP A 403 10.79 -7.07 -10.76
CA ASP A 403 12.17 -7.46 -10.56
C ASP A 403 13.13 -6.28 -10.80
N ASP A 404 12.96 -5.54 -11.91
CA ASP A 404 13.70 -4.31 -12.19
C ASP A 404 13.55 -3.29 -11.06
N THR A 405 12.34 -3.12 -10.53
CA THR A 405 12.08 -2.20 -9.41
C THR A 405 12.82 -2.65 -8.14
N LEU A 406 12.74 -3.94 -7.81
CA LEU A 406 13.44 -4.52 -6.66
C LEU A 406 14.97 -4.34 -6.79
N GLU A 407 15.54 -4.64 -7.96
CA GLU A 407 16.97 -4.49 -8.21
C GLU A 407 17.42 -3.04 -8.12
N ARG A 408 16.65 -2.08 -8.66
CA ARG A 408 16.97 -0.64 -8.50
C ARG A 408 16.91 -0.21 -7.05
N CYS A 409 15.91 -0.64 -6.29
CA CYS A 409 15.81 -0.38 -4.86
C CYS A 409 17.01 -0.94 -4.07
N LEU A 410 17.49 -2.13 -4.43
CA LEU A 410 18.66 -2.77 -3.81
C LEU A 410 19.99 -2.12 -4.26
N ALA A 411 20.05 -1.61 -5.49
CA ALA A 411 21.22 -0.96 -6.05
C ALA A 411 21.39 0.51 -5.63
N ASP A 412 20.33 1.19 -5.17
CA ASP A 412 20.34 2.62 -4.82
C ASP A 412 21.44 2.97 -3.82
N ASP A 413 22.32 3.90 -4.20
CA ASP A 413 23.43 4.39 -3.38
C ASP A 413 23.36 5.91 -3.13
N THR A 414 22.23 6.53 -3.44
CA THR A 414 21.94 7.96 -3.27
C THR A 414 21.10 8.20 -2.01
N PHE A 415 20.02 7.45 -1.88
CA PHE A 415 19.06 7.44 -0.77
C PHE A 415 19.05 6.11 -0.01
N GLY A 416 19.83 5.13 -0.46
CA GLY A 416 19.97 3.82 0.17
C GLY A 416 20.74 3.83 1.49
N TRP A 417 20.23 3.04 2.44
CA TRP A 417 20.83 2.74 3.73
C TRP A 417 20.96 1.23 3.88
N VAL A 418 22.05 0.76 4.47
CA VAL A 418 22.27 -0.67 4.75
C VAL A 418 22.17 -0.90 6.25
N LEU A 419 21.47 -1.95 6.66
CA LEU A 419 21.41 -2.38 8.05
C LEU A 419 22.59 -3.33 8.35
N SER A 420 23.42 -2.95 9.31
CA SER A 420 24.53 -3.75 9.83
C SER A 420 24.06 -4.80 10.85
N SER A 421 24.90 -5.79 11.14
CA SER A 421 24.61 -6.88 12.08
C SER A 421 24.48 -6.42 13.54
N ASP A 422 25.06 -5.27 13.88
CA ASP A 422 24.91 -4.60 15.17
C ASP A 422 23.58 -3.84 15.31
N GLY A 423 22.80 -3.74 14.24
CA GLY A 423 21.52 -3.02 14.18
C GLY A 423 21.65 -1.54 13.81
N SER A 424 22.85 -1.06 13.48
CA SER A 424 23.06 0.30 13.01
C SER A 424 22.74 0.44 11.51
N TRP A 425 22.24 1.61 11.11
CA TRP A 425 22.00 1.94 9.70
C TRP A 425 23.11 2.82 9.18
N HIS A 426 23.68 2.46 8.03
CA HIS A 426 24.68 3.26 7.34
C HIS A 426 24.19 3.72 5.98
N ARG A 427 24.25 5.03 5.72
CA ARG A 427 23.92 5.58 4.41
C ARG A 427 24.98 5.19 3.40
N ARG A 428 24.54 4.71 2.23
CA ARG A 428 25.42 4.49 1.07
C ARG A 428 25.90 5.83 0.52
N GLN A 429 27.11 5.85 -0.04
CA GLN A 429 27.77 7.10 -0.45
C GLN A 429 28.16 7.15 -1.93
N GLY A 430 27.75 6.17 -2.74
CA GLY A 430 28.17 6.11 -4.14
C GLY A 430 27.58 7.23 -5.00
N ARG A 431 26.31 7.63 -4.77
CA ARG A 431 25.60 8.67 -5.53
C ARG A 431 25.63 8.45 -7.05
N THR A 432 25.66 7.19 -7.49
CA THR A 432 25.66 6.79 -8.90
C THR A 432 24.31 6.24 -9.36
N ARG A 433 23.53 5.66 -8.44
CA ARG A 433 22.24 5.03 -8.69
C ARG A 433 21.20 5.67 -7.79
N CYS A 434 20.10 6.11 -8.39
CA CYS A 434 18.98 6.74 -7.70
C CYS A 434 17.70 6.12 -8.23
N VAL A 435 17.06 5.26 -7.44
CA VAL A 435 15.87 4.51 -7.88
C VAL A 435 14.75 5.45 -8.32
N HIS A 436 14.57 6.59 -7.64
CA HIS A 436 13.55 7.56 -8.01
C HIS A 436 13.83 8.21 -9.36
N SER A 437 15.06 8.62 -9.63
CA SER A 437 15.44 9.22 -10.91
C SER A 437 15.34 8.21 -12.05
N GLU A 438 15.87 7.01 -11.82
CA GLU A 438 15.86 5.93 -12.81
C GLU A 438 14.44 5.50 -13.21
N LEU A 439 13.53 5.40 -12.24
CA LEU A 439 12.13 5.06 -12.54
C LEU A 439 11.37 6.21 -13.22
N MET A 440 11.69 7.48 -12.88
CA MET A 440 11.17 8.64 -13.62
C MET A 440 11.64 8.64 -15.08
N GLU A 441 12.94 8.39 -15.32
CA GLU A 441 13.54 8.29 -16.66
C GLU A 441 12.94 7.15 -17.47
N ARG A 442 12.85 5.95 -16.89
CA ARG A 442 12.19 4.79 -17.51
C ARG A 442 10.76 5.10 -17.92
N THR A 443 9.99 5.77 -17.06
CA THR A 443 8.59 6.13 -17.36
C THR A 443 8.49 7.11 -18.54
N LEU A 444 9.45 8.04 -18.66
CA LEU A 444 9.54 8.95 -19.81
C LEU A 444 9.86 8.19 -21.11
N GLU A 445 10.79 7.23 -21.06
CA GLU A 445 11.19 6.40 -22.20
C GLU A 445 10.06 5.49 -22.69
N GLU A 446 9.35 4.84 -21.78
CA GLU A 446 8.18 4.00 -22.08
C GLU A 446 7.08 4.82 -22.76
N SER A 447 6.79 6.02 -22.22
CA SER A 447 5.79 6.92 -22.80
C SER A 447 6.20 7.44 -24.17
N ALA A 448 7.49 7.71 -24.41
CA ALA A 448 7.99 8.16 -25.71
C ALA A 448 7.94 7.05 -26.77
N THR A 449 8.23 5.82 -26.37
CA THR A 449 8.18 4.64 -27.24
C THR A 449 6.74 4.32 -27.65
N ALA A 450 5.78 4.47 -26.74
CA ALA A 450 4.36 4.24 -27.03
C ALA A 450 3.73 5.31 -27.94
N ALA A 451 4.35 6.50 -28.05
CA ALA A 451 3.87 7.58 -28.90
C ALA A 451 4.39 7.51 -30.35
N GLN A 452 5.36 6.64 -30.63
CA GLN A 452 5.91 6.36 -31.97
C GLN A 452 5.19 5.16 -32.59
#